data_AF-A0A2J6QIJ9-F1
#
_entry.id   AF-A0A2J6QIJ9-F1
#
_cell.length_a   1.000
_cell.length_b   1.000
_cell.length_c   1.000
_cell.angle_alpha   90.00
_cell.angle_beta   90.00
_cell.angle_gamma   90.00
#
_symmetry.space_group_name_H-M   'P 1'
#
loop_
_entity.id
_entity.type
_entity.pdbx_description
1 polymer ?
#
loop_
_entity_poly.entity_id
_entity_poly.type
_entity_poly.pdbx_seq_one_letter_code
_entity_poly.pdbx_strand_id
1 'polypeptide(L)'
;MSTAVNSPHTSVPASARALSSSANHSHSDAGYTNGHHHHHHDGGAASGSNAAKKGKGKKTTDPNEASNLIAAKISQLELDAAGEQEQEAEIEREVKKANRELNSTISNLDDRQKIEVLQRRATEHLAQMKRLERENQKHKKRGDLLQKEKDHARTDLSKTTTLKEKLEKLCRELQRENNRLKAENKSLGDAEKDNHAAWDEKFKQVLWQLQDYQEAKDHPQAQVVNIEVDDLFKQRFKSLIDQYELRELHFHSLLRSKELEVQYNMARFDREKKAAEAEATRSRALNAQVLTFSKTETELRNQLNIYVEKFKQVEDTLNNSNDLFLTFRKEMEEMSKKTKRLEKENMNLTRKHDLTNQNILKMAEERTKTNLEMDSLRKKNEKLTSIINQMQKQGRGVAGGMATMAEGSTEGEYAEGDLDGTESDYEYEDEEGDDGDGEQEEGDEVSEGDYNEDTEEEVHPEAKTFGPVPPPTLAVANGVTAPANGIKH
;
A
#
# COMPACT_ATOMS: atom_id res chain seq x y z
N MET A 1 66.01 23.64 56.61
CA MET A 1 64.85 23.16 57.41
C MET A 1 64.14 22.10 56.60
N SER A 2 63.82 20.99 57.27
CA SER A 2 63.26 19.71 56.83
C SER A 2 61.95 19.82 56.01
N THR A 3 61.42 18.85 55.25
CA THR A 3 61.28 17.38 55.45
C THR A 3 60.96 16.65 54.13
N ALA A 4 61.27 15.34 54.12
CA ALA A 4 61.08 14.31 53.09
C ALA A 4 59.62 13.86 52.80
N VAL A 5 59.39 13.13 51.70
CA VAL A 5 58.46 11.97 51.60
C VAL A 5 58.95 10.92 50.56
N ASN A 6 58.74 9.65 50.92
CA ASN A 6 59.17 8.35 50.40
C ASN A 6 58.65 7.86 49.01
N SER A 7 59.36 6.86 48.47
CA SER A 7 58.97 5.89 47.40
C SER A 7 57.92 4.85 47.86
N PRO A 8 57.40 3.98 46.96
CA PRO A 8 58.03 2.64 46.81
C PRO A 8 58.00 2.00 45.40
N HIS A 9 58.87 0.99 45.23
CA HIS A 9 59.03 0.06 44.11
C HIS A 9 58.00 -1.08 44.10
N THR A 10 57.77 -1.72 42.93
CA THR A 10 57.44 -3.17 42.73
C THR A 10 57.44 -3.49 41.22
N SER A 11 58.45 -4.18 40.67
CA SER A 11 58.55 -5.63 40.38
C SER A 11 57.78 -6.12 39.14
N VAL A 12 58.54 -6.50 38.10
CA VAL A 12 58.07 -7.12 36.84
C VAL A 12 58.38 -8.62 36.88
N PRO A 13 57.49 -9.55 36.46
CA PRO A 13 57.86 -10.94 36.25
C PRO A 13 58.17 -11.23 34.78
N ALA A 14 59.29 -11.92 34.56
CA ALA A 14 59.64 -12.57 33.31
C ALA A 14 58.96 -13.95 33.22
N SER A 15 58.45 -14.31 32.05
CA SER A 15 58.06 -15.69 31.73
C SER A 15 58.70 -16.12 30.42
N ALA A 16 59.54 -17.14 30.54
CA ALA A 16 60.16 -17.87 29.45
C ALA A 16 59.12 -18.71 28.70
N ARG A 17 59.28 -18.82 27.38
CA ARG A 17 58.63 -19.89 26.62
C ARG A 17 59.58 -20.42 25.54
N ALA A 18 59.67 -21.74 25.53
CA ALA A 18 60.69 -22.54 24.87
C ALA A 18 60.58 -22.57 23.34
N LEU A 19 61.74 -22.76 22.72
CA LEU A 19 61.94 -23.14 21.33
C LEU A 19 61.57 -24.62 21.12
N SER A 20 60.80 -24.92 20.07
CA SER A 20 60.78 -26.25 19.46
C SER A 20 60.94 -26.11 17.94
N SER A 21 61.81 -26.94 17.41
CA SER A 21 62.25 -27.03 16.02
C SER A 21 61.47 -28.08 15.23
N SER A 22 61.49 -27.90 13.90
CA SER A 22 61.23 -28.86 12.81
C SER A 22 59.83 -28.86 12.19
N ALA A 23 59.75 -28.41 10.94
CA ALA A 23 59.48 -29.28 9.79
C ALA A 23 59.67 -28.53 8.46
N ASN A 24 60.62 -29.04 7.66
CA ASN A 24 60.81 -28.77 6.24
C ASN A 24 59.59 -29.26 5.45
N HIS A 25 58.99 -28.44 4.58
CA HIS A 25 58.24 -28.90 3.41
C HIS A 25 58.49 -27.96 2.22
N SER A 26 59.14 -28.52 1.21
CA SER A 26 59.36 -27.98 -0.14
C SER A 26 58.16 -28.32 -1.02
N HIS A 27 57.67 -27.38 -1.82
CA HIS A 27 56.88 -27.51 -3.06
C HIS A 27 56.15 -26.17 -3.30
N SER A 28 55.98 -25.61 -4.49
CA SER A 28 56.60 -25.72 -5.81
C SER A 28 56.11 -24.50 -6.59
N ASP A 29 56.95 -24.04 -7.50
CA ASP A 29 56.79 -22.91 -8.39
C ASP A 29 55.56 -23.06 -9.31
N ALA A 30 54.78 -21.98 -9.50
CA ALA A 30 53.76 -21.88 -10.55
C ALA A 30 53.53 -20.40 -10.89
N GLY A 31 54.17 -19.97 -11.97
CA GLY A 31 54.04 -18.62 -12.51
C GLY A 31 52.69 -18.35 -13.17
N TYR A 32 52.22 -17.11 -13.01
CA TYR A 32 51.29 -16.49 -13.93
C TYR A 32 51.77 -15.09 -14.25
N THR A 33 52.16 -14.91 -15.50
CA THR A 33 52.58 -13.65 -16.12
C THR A 33 51.34 -12.80 -16.44
N ASN A 34 51.30 -11.57 -15.92
CA ASN A 34 50.30 -10.57 -16.25
C ASN A 34 50.85 -9.65 -17.37
N GLY A 35 50.26 -9.72 -18.57
CA GLY A 35 50.63 -8.89 -19.72
C GLY A 35 49.90 -7.55 -19.70
N HIS A 36 50.64 -6.48 -19.40
CA HIS A 36 50.18 -5.09 -19.51
C HIS A 36 50.55 -4.54 -20.90
N HIS A 37 49.57 -4.13 -21.69
CA HIS A 37 49.81 -3.36 -22.91
C HIS A 37 49.79 -1.87 -22.57
N HIS A 38 50.98 -1.25 -22.55
CA HIS A 38 51.17 0.19 -22.54
C HIS A 38 51.01 0.73 -23.95
N HIS A 39 50.08 1.66 -24.17
CA HIS A 39 50.17 2.61 -25.27
C HIS A 39 50.63 3.96 -24.71
N HIS A 40 51.86 4.32 -25.08
CA HIS A 40 52.40 5.66 -25.00
C HIS A 40 51.65 6.58 -25.98
N HIS A 41 51.28 7.77 -25.51
CA HIS A 41 51.30 8.95 -26.36
C HIS A 41 51.90 10.10 -25.56
N ASP A 42 53.08 10.53 -26.01
CA ASP A 42 53.79 11.73 -25.60
C ASP A 42 53.16 12.95 -26.30
N GLY A 43 53.29 14.11 -25.66
CA GLY A 43 52.73 15.37 -26.10
C GLY A 43 52.73 16.40 -24.97
N GLY A 44 53.90 16.96 -24.68
CA GLY A 44 54.10 17.93 -23.61
C GLY A 44 53.45 19.30 -23.85
N ALA A 45 53.22 20.02 -22.75
CA ALA A 45 53.46 21.46 -22.62
C ALA A 45 53.29 21.86 -21.14
N ALA A 46 54.30 22.56 -20.62
CA ALA A 46 54.29 23.21 -19.33
C ALA A 46 53.34 24.42 -19.32
N SER A 47 52.75 24.71 -18.15
CA SER A 47 52.78 26.03 -17.49
C SER A 47 51.56 26.24 -16.58
N GLY A 48 51.83 26.78 -15.38
CA GLY A 48 51.11 27.96 -14.92
C GLY A 48 49.81 27.75 -14.13
N SER A 49 49.95 27.94 -12.83
CA SER A 49 48.91 28.37 -11.89
C SER A 49 47.91 29.38 -12.46
N ASN A 50 46.61 29.16 -12.24
CA ASN A 50 45.79 30.11 -11.47
C ASN A 50 44.38 29.59 -11.17
N ALA A 51 43.96 29.86 -9.94
CA ALA A 51 42.59 29.75 -9.49
C ALA A 51 41.70 30.79 -10.17
N ALA A 52 40.56 30.36 -10.71
CA ALA A 52 39.42 31.23 -10.96
C ALA A 52 38.12 30.48 -10.65
N LYS A 53 37.41 30.98 -9.65
CA LYS A 53 36.08 30.59 -9.21
C LYS A 53 35.10 30.55 -10.40
N LYS A 54 34.43 29.42 -10.59
CA LYS A 54 33.04 29.35 -11.07
C LYS A 54 32.29 28.35 -10.23
N GLY A 55 31.24 28.82 -9.56
CA GLY A 55 30.37 28.02 -8.71
C GLY A 55 29.61 26.96 -9.50
N LYS A 56 29.57 25.75 -8.93
CA LYS A 56 28.59 24.69 -9.12
C LYS A 56 28.57 24.00 -7.76
N GLY A 57 27.47 23.99 -7.02
CA GLY A 57 26.23 23.37 -7.41
C GLY A 57 26.03 22.22 -6.44
N LYS A 58 25.12 22.44 -5.50
CA LYS A 58 24.66 21.52 -4.47
C LYS A 58 24.34 20.15 -5.10
N LYS A 59 24.98 19.06 -4.67
CA LYS A 59 24.45 17.70 -4.92
C LYS A 59 23.27 17.47 -3.97
N THR A 60 22.17 18.15 -4.27
CA THR A 60 20.81 17.66 -4.04
C THR A 60 20.62 16.48 -4.98
N THR A 61 19.95 15.42 -4.55
CA THR A 61 19.32 14.48 -5.49
C THR A 61 18.61 15.32 -6.55
N ASP A 62 19.03 15.13 -7.80
CA ASP A 62 18.66 16.02 -8.90
C ASP A 62 17.13 15.97 -9.03
N PRO A 63 16.37 17.08 -9.04
CA PRO A 63 14.94 17.04 -9.33
C PRO A 63 14.65 16.32 -10.66
N ASN A 64 15.63 16.29 -11.57
CA ASN A 64 15.60 15.49 -12.78
C ASN A 64 15.62 13.98 -12.49
N GLU A 65 16.31 13.50 -11.46
CA GLU A 65 16.42 12.09 -11.07
C GLU A 65 15.13 11.59 -10.39
N ALA A 66 14.51 12.42 -9.55
CA ALA A 66 13.18 12.15 -9.00
C ALA A 66 12.09 12.19 -10.09
N SER A 67 12.16 13.17 -11.00
CA SER A 67 11.29 13.24 -12.18
C SER A 67 11.49 12.04 -13.11
N ASN A 68 12.71 11.56 -13.28
CA ASN A 68 13.02 10.37 -14.10
C ASN A 68 12.49 9.09 -13.45
N LEU A 69 12.52 8.97 -12.12
CA LEU A 69 11.92 7.84 -11.41
C LEU A 69 10.40 7.83 -11.52
N ILE A 70 9.77 9.01 -11.43
CA ILE A 70 8.32 9.16 -11.62
C ILE A 70 7.96 8.84 -13.08
N ALA A 71 8.69 9.38 -14.06
CA ALA A 71 8.50 9.08 -15.47
C ALA A 71 8.70 7.59 -15.78
N ALA A 72 9.72 6.95 -15.22
CA ALA A 72 9.95 5.51 -15.37
C ALA A 72 8.83 4.68 -14.73
N LYS A 73 8.26 5.13 -13.61
CA LYS A 73 7.13 4.46 -12.96
C LYS A 73 5.84 4.64 -13.77
N ILE A 74 5.61 5.82 -14.35
CA ILE A 74 4.50 6.09 -15.26
C ILE A 74 4.63 5.21 -16.51
N SER A 75 5.78 5.18 -17.17
CA SER A 75 5.99 4.32 -18.34
C SER A 75 5.86 2.83 -18.02
N GLN A 76 6.23 2.39 -16.81
CA GLN A 76 5.99 1.00 -16.39
C GLN A 76 4.50 0.71 -16.26
N LEU A 77 3.73 1.60 -15.61
CA LEU A 77 2.29 1.43 -15.44
C LEU A 77 1.54 1.52 -16.77
N GLU A 78 1.98 2.38 -17.68
CA GLU A 78 1.43 2.46 -19.04
C GLU A 78 1.71 1.19 -19.86
N LEU A 79 2.90 0.60 -19.72
CA LEU A 79 3.23 -0.70 -20.33
C LEU A 79 2.41 -1.84 -19.75
N ASP A 80 2.22 -1.85 -18.42
CA ASP A 80 1.43 -2.87 -17.74
C ASP A 80 -0.05 -2.76 -18.17
N ALA A 81 -0.61 -1.55 -18.22
CA ALA A 81 -1.98 -1.30 -18.70
C ALA A 81 -2.16 -1.64 -20.19
N ALA A 82 -1.18 -1.34 -21.03
CA ALA A 82 -1.20 -1.75 -22.44
C ALA A 82 -1.16 -3.28 -22.59
N GLY A 83 -0.42 -3.97 -21.72
CA GLY A 83 -0.37 -5.43 -21.69
C GLY A 83 -1.69 -6.06 -21.23
N GLU A 84 -2.35 -5.47 -20.23
CA GLU A 84 -3.68 -5.90 -19.79
C GLU A 84 -4.73 -5.70 -20.89
N GLN A 85 -4.72 -4.55 -21.56
CA GLN A 85 -5.60 -4.26 -22.68
C GLN A 85 -5.39 -5.23 -23.86
N GLU A 86 -4.14 -5.61 -24.15
CA GLU A 86 -3.81 -6.59 -25.18
C GLU A 86 -4.33 -8.00 -24.81
N GLN A 87 -4.19 -8.41 -23.54
CA GLN A 87 -4.72 -9.68 -23.05
C GLN A 87 -6.25 -9.73 -23.13
N GLU A 88 -6.93 -8.66 -22.75
CA GLU A 88 -8.39 -8.57 -22.82
C GLU A 88 -8.88 -8.62 -24.27
N ALA A 89 -8.20 -7.92 -25.18
CA ALA A 89 -8.48 -7.99 -26.61
C ALA A 89 -8.25 -9.39 -27.21
N GLU A 90 -7.25 -10.14 -26.71
CA GLU A 90 -7.01 -11.53 -27.11
C GLU A 90 -8.11 -12.48 -26.63
N ILE A 91 -8.54 -12.34 -25.36
CA ILE A 91 -9.67 -13.09 -24.79
C ILE A 91 -10.93 -12.83 -25.62
N GLU A 92 -11.22 -11.58 -25.95
CA GLU A 92 -12.41 -11.22 -26.72
C GLU A 92 -12.39 -11.86 -28.13
N ARG A 93 -11.23 -11.91 -28.78
CA ARG A 93 -11.06 -12.59 -30.09
C ARG A 93 -11.28 -14.09 -29.97
N GLU A 94 -10.76 -14.74 -28.92
CA GLU A 94 -10.98 -16.18 -28.68
C GLU A 94 -12.44 -16.49 -28.38
N VAL A 95 -13.13 -15.67 -27.58
CA VAL A 95 -14.57 -15.81 -27.31
C VAL A 95 -15.39 -15.68 -28.60
N LYS A 96 -15.08 -14.68 -29.46
CA LYS A 96 -15.73 -14.52 -30.76
C LYS A 96 -15.50 -15.73 -31.67
N LYS A 97 -14.29 -16.29 -31.69
CA LYS A 97 -13.96 -17.50 -32.46
C LYS A 97 -14.71 -18.73 -31.94
N ALA A 98 -14.70 -18.96 -30.63
CA ALA A 98 -15.39 -20.09 -30.00
C ALA A 98 -16.91 -20.05 -30.24
N ASN A 99 -17.51 -18.86 -30.20
CA ASN A 99 -18.94 -18.66 -30.54
C ASN A 99 -19.25 -18.96 -32.00
N ARG A 100 -18.39 -18.55 -32.95
CA ARG A 100 -18.55 -18.88 -34.37
C ARG A 100 -18.47 -20.39 -34.62
N GLU A 101 -17.50 -21.06 -34.01
CA GLU A 101 -17.36 -22.52 -34.10
C GLU A 101 -18.54 -23.26 -33.46
N LEU A 102 -19.04 -22.78 -32.31
CA LEU A 102 -20.24 -23.32 -31.66
C LEU A 102 -21.45 -23.24 -32.59
N ASN A 103 -21.73 -22.05 -33.13
CA ASN A 103 -22.86 -21.82 -34.01
C ASN A 103 -22.76 -22.63 -35.31
N SER A 104 -21.57 -22.74 -35.89
CA SER A 104 -21.34 -23.58 -37.07
C SER A 104 -21.67 -25.05 -36.80
N THR A 105 -21.24 -25.58 -35.65
CA THR A 105 -21.44 -27.00 -35.27
C THR A 105 -22.91 -27.31 -34.98
N ILE A 106 -23.66 -26.35 -34.43
CA ILE A 106 -25.05 -26.53 -33.98
C ILE A 106 -26.07 -26.25 -35.10
N SER A 107 -25.72 -25.45 -36.10
CA SER A 107 -26.63 -24.94 -37.14
C SER A 107 -27.42 -26.00 -37.93
N ASN A 108 -26.86 -27.20 -38.10
CA ASN A 108 -27.46 -28.27 -38.92
C ASN A 108 -27.96 -29.47 -38.11
N LEU A 109 -28.01 -29.36 -36.79
CA LEU A 109 -28.45 -30.44 -35.89
C LEU A 109 -29.94 -30.29 -35.53
N ASP A 110 -30.59 -31.41 -35.22
CA ASP A 110 -31.92 -31.37 -34.60
C ASP A 110 -31.83 -30.96 -33.12
N ASP A 111 -32.95 -30.53 -32.52
CA ASP A 111 -32.92 -29.96 -31.17
C ASP A 111 -32.43 -30.95 -30.11
N ARG A 112 -32.61 -32.26 -30.31
CA ARG A 112 -32.12 -33.29 -29.42
C ARG A 112 -30.60 -33.44 -29.50
N GLN A 113 -30.04 -33.45 -30.71
CA GLN A 113 -28.61 -33.47 -30.97
C GLN A 113 -27.91 -32.20 -30.50
N LYS A 114 -28.54 -31.03 -30.64
CA LYS A 114 -28.02 -29.76 -30.10
C LYS A 114 -27.85 -29.83 -28.59
N ILE A 115 -28.85 -30.36 -27.87
CA ILE A 115 -28.80 -30.52 -26.40
C ILE A 115 -27.65 -31.46 -26.01
N GLU A 116 -27.50 -32.61 -26.69
CA GLU A 116 -26.41 -33.56 -26.40
C GLU A 116 -25.02 -32.94 -26.64
N VAL A 117 -24.84 -32.17 -27.72
CA VAL A 117 -23.58 -31.48 -28.04
C VAL A 117 -23.29 -30.38 -27.02
N LEU A 118 -24.28 -29.55 -26.67
CA LEU A 118 -24.14 -28.49 -25.67
C LEU A 118 -23.80 -29.05 -24.29
N GLN A 119 -24.47 -30.13 -23.87
CA GLN A 119 -24.21 -30.80 -22.59
C GLN A 119 -22.78 -31.38 -22.55
N ARG A 120 -22.31 -32.00 -23.64
CA ARG A 120 -20.93 -32.51 -23.74
C ARG A 120 -19.92 -31.36 -23.66
N ARG A 121 -20.16 -30.26 -24.38
CA ARG A 121 -19.27 -29.10 -24.36
C ARG A 121 -19.24 -28.42 -22.99
N ALA A 122 -20.37 -28.30 -22.31
CA ALA A 122 -20.46 -27.75 -20.96
C ALA A 122 -19.69 -28.59 -19.94
N THR A 123 -19.79 -29.92 -20.02
CA THR A 123 -19.04 -30.84 -19.13
C THR A 123 -17.53 -30.82 -19.42
N GLU A 124 -17.11 -30.74 -20.68
CA GLU A 124 -15.71 -30.56 -21.06
C GLU A 124 -15.15 -29.21 -20.57
N HIS A 125 -15.89 -28.11 -20.72
CA HIS A 125 -15.48 -26.80 -20.22
C HIS A 125 -15.36 -26.78 -18.69
N LEU A 126 -16.30 -27.40 -17.96
CA LEU A 126 -16.21 -27.52 -16.50
C LEU A 126 -14.96 -28.32 -16.07
N ALA A 127 -14.67 -29.43 -16.75
CA ALA A 127 -13.49 -30.23 -16.48
C ALA A 127 -12.18 -29.46 -16.77
N GLN A 128 -12.12 -28.72 -17.88
CA GLN A 128 -10.99 -27.86 -18.23
C GLN A 128 -10.81 -26.72 -17.23
N MET A 129 -11.89 -26.04 -16.83
CA MET A 129 -11.85 -24.98 -15.82
C MET A 129 -11.29 -25.51 -14.50
N LYS A 130 -11.80 -26.65 -14.01
CA LYS A 130 -11.29 -27.30 -12.78
C LYS A 130 -9.85 -27.77 -12.90
N ARG A 131 -9.36 -28.10 -14.11
CA ARG A 131 -7.95 -28.42 -14.34
C ARG A 131 -7.09 -27.15 -14.28
N LEU A 132 -7.49 -26.08 -14.98
CA LEU A 132 -6.80 -24.80 -14.98
C LEU A 132 -6.76 -24.18 -13.58
N GLU A 133 -7.83 -24.28 -12.81
CA GLU A 133 -7.89 -23.83 -11.41
C GLU A 133 -6.81 -24.52 -10.54
N ARG A 134 -6.63 -25.84 -10.70
CA ARG A 134 -5.58 -26.59 -10.00
C ARG A 134 -4.18 -26.24 -10.49
N GLU A 135 -3.99 -26.04 -11.79
CA GLU A 135 -2.71 -25.61 -12.37
C GLU A 135 -2.35 -24.19 -11.87
N ASN A 136 -3.30 -23.25 -11.88
CA ASN A 136 -3.13 -21.90 -11.35
C ASN A 136 -2.73 -21.93 -9.87
N GLN A 137 -3.39 -22.76 -9.04
CA GLN A 137 -3.02 -22.92 -7.64
C GLN A 137 -1.59 -23.46 -7.44
N LYS A 138 -1.11 -24.34 -8.34
CA LYS A 138 0.29 -24.79 -8.33
C LYS A 138 1.24 -23.67 -8.76
N HIS A 139 0.89 -22.90 -9.79
CA HIS A 139 1.67 -21.76 -10.24
C HIS A 139 1.78 -20.67 -9.17
N LYS A 140 0.70 -20.34 -8.47
CA LYS A 140 0.69 -19.43 -7.32
C LYS A 140 1.65 -19.87 -6.23
N LYS A 141 1.56 -21.14 -5.79
CA LYS A 141 2.49 -21.72 -4.79
C LYS A 141 3.95 -21.68 -5.25
N ARG A 142 4.21 -21.95 -6.53
CA ARG A 142 5.57 -21.86 -7.10
C ARG A 142 6.06 -20.40 -7.15
N GLY A 143 5.19 -19.45 -7.47
CA GLY A 143 5.47 -18.02 -7.42
C GLY A 143 5.89 -17.58 -6.03
N ASP A 144 5.14 -17.98 -5.00
CA ASP A 144 5.46 -17.68 -3.60
C ASP A 144 6.82 -18.27 -3.17
N LEU A 145 7.12 -19.50 -3.60
CA LEU A 145 8.40 -20.14 -3.31
C LEU A 145 9.56 -19.42 -3.98
N LEU A 146 9.45 -19.11 -5.27
CA LEU A 146 10.46 -18.38 -6.02
C LEU A 146 10.67 -16.96 -5.46
N GLN A 147 9.61 -16.31 -5.01
CA GLN A 147 9.70 -14.99 -4.37
C GLN A 147 10.50 -15.08 -3.05
N LYS A 148 10.24 -16.10 -2.21
CA LYS A 148 11.03 -16.36 -0.99
C LYS A 148 12.49 -16.67 -1.31
N GLU A 149 12.76 -17.50 -2.31
CA GLU A 149 14.13 -17.80 -2.76
C GLU A 149 14.86 -16.55 -3.26
N LYS A 150 14.17 -15.68 -4.01
CA LYS A 150 14.72 -14.40 -4.48
C LYS A 150 15.11 -13.49 -3.31
N ASP A 151 14.25 -13.36 -2.31
CA ASP A 151 14.51 -12.52 -1.14
C ASP A 151 15.64 -13.09 -0.26
N HIS A 152 15.71 -14.42 -0.14
CA HIS A 152 16.82 -15.12 0.51
C HIS A 152 18.15 -14.88 -0.22
N ALA A 153 18.18 -15.11 -1.54
CA ALA A 153 19.36 -14.87 -2.38
C ALA A 153 19.82 -13.41 -2.35
N ARG A 154 18.89 -12.44 -2.35
CA ARG A 154 19.20 -11.02 -2.21
C ARG A 154 19.85 -10.71 -0.87
N THR A 155 19.36 -11.30 0.21
CA THR A 155 19.92 -11.12 1.55
C THR A 155 21.34 -11.69 1.62
N ASP A 156 21.57 -12.87 1.06
CA ASP A 156 22.88 -13.51 1.06
C ASP A 156 23.89 -12.79 0.14
N LEU A 157 23.43 -12.24 -0.98
CA LEU A 157 24.25 -11.36 -1.82
C LEU A 157 24.69 -10.10 -1.06
N SER A 158 23.80 -9.49 -0.28
CA SER A 158 24.12 -8.32 0.55
C SER A 158 25.18 -8.64 1.60
N LYS A 159 25.04 -9.78 2.30
CA LYS A 159 26.05 -10.27 3.25
C LYS A 159 27.39 -10.53 2.57
N THR A 160 27.38 -11.19 1.43
CA THR A 160 28.59 -11.52 0.65
C THR A 160 29.31 -10.26 0.17
N THR A 161 28.56 -9.27 -0.29
CA THR A 161 29.09 -7.96 -0.71
C THR A 161 29.77 -7.25 0.47
N THR A 162 29.11 -7.22 1.63
CA THR A 162 29.68 -6.63 2.86
C THR A 162 30.97 -7.34 3.29
N LEU A 163 31.00 -8.68 3.22
CA LEU A 163 32.19 -9.46 3.56
C LEU A 163 33.34 -9.18 2.58
N LYS A 164 33.03 -9.09 1.28
CA LYS A 164 33.99 -8.72 0.23
C LYS A 164 34.59 -7.35 0.49
N GLU A 165 33.78 -6.34 0.82
CA GLU A 165 34.27 -4.99 1.15
C GLU A 165 35.21 -4.99 2.37
N LYS A 166 34.88 -5.75 3.41
CA LYS A 166 35.74 -5.93 4.59
C LYS A 166 37.07 -6.58 4.24
N LEU A 167 37.05 -7.63 3.42
CA LEU A 167 38.26 -8.31 2.95
C LEU A 167 39.12 -7.40 2.08
N GLU A 168 38.53 -6.67 1.14
CA GLU A 168 39.26 -5.71 0.30
C GLU A 168 39.93 -4.62 1.14
N LYS A 169 39.24 -4.12 2.17
CA LYS A 169 39.82 -3.15 3.11
C LYS A 169 41.01 -3.73 3.86
N LEU A 170 40.88 -4.96 4.39
CA LEU A 170 41.96 -5.64 5.09
C LEU A 170 43.16 -5.90 4.17
N CYS A 171 42.93 -6.36 2.93
CA CYS A 171 43.99 -6.56 1.94
C CYS A 171 44.71 -5.24 1.61
N ARG A 172 43.99 -4.13 1.46
CA ARG A 172 44.59 -2.80 1.23
C ARG A 172 45.40 -2.33 2.42
N GLU A 173 44.93 -2.54 3.65
CA GLU A 173 45.65 -2.19 4.88
C GLU A 173 46.92 -3.03 5.03
N LEU A 174 46.82 -4.36 4.83
CA LEU A 174 47.96 -5.25 4.86
C LEU A 174 49.02 -4.87 3.80
N GLN A 175 48.59 -4.51 2.60
CA GLN A 175 49.50 -4.05 1.54
C GLN A 175 50.19 -2.74 1.91
N ARG A 176 49.47 -1.77 2.52
CA ARG A 176 50.08 -0.52 3.00
C ARG A 176 51.11 -0.79 4.09
N GLU A 177 50.79 -1.65 5.05
CA GLU A 177 51.69 -2.00 6.15
C GLU A 177 52.93 -2.75 5.66
N ASN A 178 52.77 -3.67 4.71
CA ASN A 178 53.90 -4.37 4.09
C ASN A 178 54.85 -3.38 3.38
N ASN A 179 54.30 -2.41 2.64
CA ASN A 179 55.09 -1.37 1.99
C ASN A 179 55.77 -0.45 3.01
N ARG A 180 55.09 -0.10 4.11
CA ARG A 180 55.64 0.68 5.22
C ARG A 180 56.84 -0.04 5.84
N LEU A 181 56.67 -1.32 6.18
CA LEU A 181 57.73 -2.15 6.76
C LEU A 181 58.91 -2.34 5.79
N LYS A 182 58.67 -2.51 4.49
CA LYS A 182 59.73 -2.55 3.48
C LYS A 182 60.53 -1.24 3.43
N ALA A 183 59.85 -0.10 3.47
CA ALA A 183 60.50 1.21 3.47
C ALA A 183 61.31 1.43 4.76
N GLU A 184 60.75 1.07 5.92
CA GLU A 184 61.42 1.14 7.22
C GLU A 184 62.65 0.24 7.27
N ASN A 185 62.54 -1.02 6.83
CA ASN A 185 63.66 -1.96 6.80
C ASN A 185 64.78 -1.49 5.85
N LYS A 186 64.42 -0.91 4.70
CA LYS A 186 65.40 -0.28 3.80
C LYS A 186 66.09 0.90 4.48
N SER A 187 65.31 1.80 5.11
CA SER A 187 65.86 2.96 5.83
C SER A 187 66.79 2.54 6.97
N LEU A 188 66.45 1.48 7.71
CA LEU A 188 67.31 0.93 8.76
C LEU A 188 68.60 0.36 8.18
N GLY A 189 68.52 -0.41 7.09
CA GLY A 189 69.71 -0.94 6.41
C GLY A 189 70.62 0.16 5.84
N ASP A 190 70.05 1.24 5.30
CA ASP A 190 70.82 2.39 4.82
C ASP A 190 71.47 3.13 6.01
N ALA A 191 70.75 3.35 7.10
CA ALA A 191 71.30 3.95 8.32
C ALA A 191 72.40 3.10 8.97
N GLU A 192 72.29 1.78 8.93
CA GLU A 192 73.33 0.85 9.42
C GLU A 192 74.60 0.97 8.58
N LYS A 193 74.48 1.00 7.24
CA LYS A 193 75.61 1.19 6.32
C LYS A 193 76.29 2.53 6.53
N ASP A 194 75.51 3.61 6.67
CA ASP A 194 76.04 4.94 6.93
C ASP A 194 76.78 4.99 8.28
N ASN A 195 76.23 4.34 9.31
CA ASN A 195 76.89 4.23 10.60
C ASN A 195 78.19 3.42 10.52
N HIS A 196 78.19 2.29 9.81
CA HIS A 196 79.41 1.51 9.56
C HIS A 196 80.47 2.33 8.83
N ALA A 197 80.10 3.01 7.74
CA ALA A 197 81.02 3.88 7.00
C ALA A 197 81.57 5.01 7.88
N ALA A 198 80.73 5.61 8.74
CA ALA A 198 81.17 6.62 9.70
C ALA A 198 82.15 6.06 10.75
N TRP A 199 81.97 4.81 11.20
CA TRP A 199 82.90 4.14 12.10
C TRP A 199 84.21 3.77 11.42
N ASP A 200 84.17 3.23 10.20
CA ASP A 200 85.37 2.94 9.41
C ASP A 200 86.20 4.22 9.19
N GLU A 201 85.54 5.34 8.91
CA GLU A 201 86.21 6.63 8.78
C GLU A 201 86.85 7.10 10.09
N LYS A 202 86.15 6.95 11.23
CA LYS A 202 86.74 7.22 12.55
C LYS A 202 87.94 6.33 12.83
N PHE A 203 87.87 5.04 12.51
CA PHE A 203 89.00 4.12 12.69
C PHE A 203 90.18 4.50 11.81
N LYS A 204 89.95 4.87 10.55
CA LYS A 204 91.01 5.40 9.68
C LYS A 204 91.66 6.64 10.29
N GLN A 205 90.86 7.59 10.79
CA GLN A 205 91.38 8.79 11.45
C GLN A 205 92.23 8.47 12.68
N VAL A 206 91.80 7.51 13.52
CA VAL A 206 92.58 7.06 14.67
C VAL A 206 93.89 6.40 14.22
N LEU A 207 93.85 5.54 13.20
CA LEU A 207 95.05 4.91 12.64
C LEU A 207 96.04 5.94 12.09
N TRP A 208 95.54 6.96 11.37
CA TRP A 208 96.35 8.10 10.90
C TRP A 208 96.99 8.84 12.07
N GLN A 209 96.23 9.17 13.12
CA GLN A 209 96.78 9.83 14.32
C GLN A 209 97.84 8.97 15.03
N LEU A 210 97.64 7.66 15.11
CA LEU A 210 98.63 6.75 15.69
C LEU A 210 99.89 6.67 14.81
N GLN A 211 99.74 6.68 13.49
CA GLN A 211 100.85 6.74 12.55
C GLN A 211 101.64 8.04 12.71
N ASP A 212 100.96 9.19 12.74
CA ASP A 212 101.58 10.50 12.99
C ASP A 212 102.31 10.53 14.34
N TYR A 213 101.71 9.96 15.40
CA TYR A 213 102.35 9.85 16.71
C TYR A 213 103.60 8.96 16.68
N GLN A 214 103.53 7.83 15.96
CA GLN A 214 104.66 6.92 15.80
C GLN A 214 105.79 7.58 14.99
N GLU A 215 105.46 8.32 13.92
CA GLU A 215 106.40 9.09 13.13
C GLU A 215 107.05 10.22 13.96
N ALA A 216 106.26 10.94 14.76
CA ALA A 216 106.78 11.95 15.69
C ALA A 216 107.66 11.35 16.80
N LYS A 217 107.39 10.12 17.26
CA LYS A 217 108.21 9.39 18.23
C LYS A 217 109.51 8.88 17.60
N ASP A 218 109.45 8.36 16.38
CA ASP A 218 110.61 7.85 15.64
C ASP A 218 111.50 9.00 15.14
N HIS A 219 110.92 10.19 14.94
CA HIS A 219 111.60 11.43 14.53
C HIS A 219 111.26 12.58 15.50
N PRO A 220 111.81 12.58 16.72
CA PRO A 220 111.49 13.59 17.73
C PRO A 220 111.98 14.97 17.29
N GLN A 221 111.06 15.77 16.77
CA GLN A 221 111.29 17.20 16.53
C GLN A 221 111.29 17.90 17.88
N ALA A 222 112.37 18.63 18.17
CA ALA A 222 112.45 19.48 19.35
C ALA A 222 111.44 20.63 19.22
N GLN A 223 110.24 20.44 19.77
CA GLN A 223 109.19 21.45 19.74
C GLN A 223 109.46 22.48 20.85
N VAL A 224 109.91 23.65 20.43
CA VAL A 224 109.97 24.85 21.26
C VAL A 224 108.54 25.36 21.43
N VAL A 225 107.95 25.11 22.59
CA VAL A 225 106.66 25.67 22.99
C VAL A 225 106.82 27.17 23.19
N ASN A 226 106.18 28.00 22.35
CA ASN A 226 105.17 28.97 22.80
C ASN A 226 104.52 29.81 21.68
N ILE A 227 103.88 29.14 20.70
CA ILE A 227 102.90 29.78 19.79
C ILE A 227 101.68 28.85 19.59
N GLU A 228 101.93 27.53 19.51
CA GLU A 228 100.90 26.50 19.24
C GLU A 228 99.76 26.43 20.27
N VAL A 229 100.03 26.72 21.55
CA VAL A 229 99.00 26.68 22.60
C VAL A 229 97.98 27.81 22.42
N ASP A 230 98.44 29.01 22.07
CA ASP A 230 97.58 30.19 21.90
C ASP A 230 96.69 30.05 20.64
N ASP A 231 97.24 29.51 19.56
CA ASP A 231 96.47 29.21 18.35
C ASP A 231 95.50 28.04 18.53
N LEU A 232 95.87 27.03 19.34
CA LEU A 232 94.97 25.96 19.72
C LEU A 232 93.78 26.50 20.53
N PHE A 233 94.00 27.41 21.47
CA PHE A 233 92.92 28.07 22.21
C PHE A 233 91.99 28.85 21.26
N LYS A 234 92.53 29.62 20.32
CA LYS A 234 91.72 30.35 19.31
C LYS A 234 90.89 29.39 18.45
N GLN A 235 91.46 28.28 18.00
CA GLN A 235 90.73 27.26 17.23
C GLN A 235 89.65 26.59 18.06
N ARG A 236 89.91 26.29 19.34
CA ARG A 236 88.90 25.71 20.25
C ARG A 236 87.75 26.67 20.52
N PHE A 237 88.04 27.95 20.77
CA PHE A 237 86.99 28.97 20.93
C PHE A 237 86.19 29.17 19.65
N LYS A 238 86.85 29.22 18.49
CA LYS A 238 86.16 29.30 17.19
C LYS A 238 85.25 28.09 16.97
N SER A 239 85.75 26.88 17.19
CA SER A 239 84.94 25.66 17.08
C SER A 239 83.76 25.64 18.05
N LEU A 240 83.93 26.17 19.27
CA LEU A 240 82.85 26.26 20.24
C LEU A 240 81.78 27.26 19.76
N ILE A 241 82.17 28.41 19.23
CA ILE A 241 81.25 29.40 18.64
C ILE A 241 80.50 28.78 17.46
N ASP A 242 81.22 28.18 16.52
CA ASP A 242 80.63 27.57 15.32
C ASP A 242 79.63 26.43 15.69
N GLN A 243 79.92 25.64 16.74
CA GLN A 243 78.99 24.63 17.27
C GLN A 243 77.73 25.24 17.90
N TYR A 244 77.87 26.35 18.63
CA TYR A 244 76.74 27.05 19.24
C TYR A 244 75.84 27.67 18.16
N GLU A 245 76.41 28.30 17.14
CA GLU A 245 75.68 28.85 16.00
C GLU A 245 74.93 27.74 15.23
N LEU A 246 75.58 26.61 14.96
CA LEU A 246 74.95 25.48 14.28
C LEU A 246 73.80 24.90 15.10
N ARG A 247 73.97 24.78 16.43
CA ARG A 247 72.90 24.34 17.33
C ARG A 247 71.73 25.32 17.33
N GLU A 248 71.99 26.62 17.34
CA GLU A 248 70.94 27.64 17.32
C GLU A 248 70.17 27.66 15.99
N LEU A 249 70.86 27.45 14.88
CA LEU A 249 70.24 27.24 13.57
C LEU A 249 69.37 25.97 13.54
N HIS A 250 69.88 24.87 14.11
CA HIS A 250 69.11 23.63 14.24
C HIS A 250 67.84 23.84 15.07
N PHE A 251 67.91 24.53 16.21
CA PHE A 251 66.73 24.84 17.02
C PHE A 251 65.71 25.73 16.27
N HIS A 252 66.16 26.73 15.52
CA HIS A 252 65.28 27.53 14.66
C HIS A 252 64.59 26.68 13.59
N SER A 253 65.32 25.76 12.95
CA SER A 253 64.76 24.85 11.96
C SER A 253 63.71 23.91 12.59
N LEU A 254 64.04 23.32 13.74
CA LEU A 254 63.15 22.43 14.48
C LEU A 254 61.86 23.14 14.92
N LEU A 255 61.98 24.36 15.46
CA LEU A 255 60.84 25.16 15.89
C LEU A 255 59.93 25.50 14.70
N ARG A 256 60.51 25.88 13.55
CA ARG A 256 59.76 26.12 12.32
C ARG A 256 59.04 24.85 11.84
N SER A 257 59.67 23.69 11.92
CA SER A 257 59.03 22.42 11.57
C SER A 257 57.84 22.10 12.48
N LYS A 258 57.97 22.38 13.79
CA LYS A 258 56.89 22.18 14.77
C LYS A 258 55.74 23.16 14.58
N GLU A 259 56.05 24.42 14.28
CA GLU A 259 55.04 25.43 13.92
C GLU A 259 54.23 25.01 12.69
N LEU A 260 54.90 24.53 11.63
CA LEU A 260 54.22 24.01 10.45
C LEU A 260 53.37 22.77 10.74
N GLU A 261 53.84 21.86 11.61
CA GLU A 261 53.08 20.69 12.04
C GLU A 261 51.80 21.08 12.78
N VAL A 262 51.87 22.07 13.68
CA VAL A 262 50.70 22.61 14.38
C VAL A 262 49.72 23.23 13.40
N GLN A 263 50.20 24.10 12.50
CA GLN A 263 49.36 24.75 11.49
C GLN A 263 48.67 23.73 10.56
N TYR A 264 49.39 22.69 10.14
CA TYR A 264 48.82 21.60 9.34
C TYR A 264 47.70 20.87 10.08
N ASN A 265 47.92 20.51 11.36
CA ASN A 265 46.91 19.82 12.15
C ASN A 265 45.69 20.71 12.44
N MET A 266 45.89 22.01 12.70
CA MET A 266 44.79 22.97 12.84
C MET A 266 43.97 23.10 11.55
N ALA A 267 44.63 23.25 10.40
CA ALA A 267 43.94 23.34 9.12
C ALA A 267 43.17 22.05 8.79
N ARG A 268 43.74 20.88 9.11
CA ARG A 268 43.08 19.58 8.96
C ARG A 268 41.84 19.47 9.87
N PHE A 269 41.96 19.89 11.13
CA PHE A 269 40.84 19.91 12.08
C PHE A 269 39.72 20.83 11.60
N ASP A 270 40.04 22.06 11.17
CA ASP A 270 39.05 23.02 10.67
C ASP A 270 38.34 22.51 9.41
N ARG A 271 39.06 21.79 8.54
CA ARG A 271 38.46 21.16 7.35
C ARG A 271 37.45 20.09 7.76
N GLU A 272 37.81 19.22 8.70
CA GLU A 272 36.95 18.12 9.16
C GLU A 272 35.73 18.66 9.90
N LYS A 273 35.93 19.67 10.77
CA LYS A 273 34.85 20.38 11.46
C LYS A 273 33.85 20.97 10.48
N LYS A 274 34.31 21.71 9.46
CA LYS A 274 33.43 22.28 8.42
C LYS A 274 32.69 21.21 7.62
N ALA A 275 33.34 20.08 7.31
CA ALA A 275 32.70 18.97 6.62
C ALA A 275 31.58 18.34 7.49
N ALA A 276 31.84 18.13 8.78
CA ALA A 276 30.85 17.62 9.73
C ALA A 276 29.67 18.59 9.92
N GLU A 277 29.92 19.89 10.04
CA GLU A 277 28.87 20.92 10.15
C GLU A 277 28.01 21.00 8.87
N ALA A 278 28.63 20.87 7.69
CA ALA A 278 27.92 20.84 6.43
C ALA A 278 27.03 19.59 6.31
N GLU A 279 27.53 18.42 6.70
CA GLU A 279 26.76 17.18 6.68
C GLU A 279 25.63 17.19 7.71
N ALA A 280 25.86 17.70 8.92
CA ALA A 280 24.82 17.89 9.93
C ALA A 280 23.72 18.86 9.45
N THR A 281 24.07 19.88 8.68
CA THR A 281 23.10 20.82 8.09
C THR A 281 22.31 20.15 6.96
N ARG A 282 22.97 19.36 6.11
CA ARG A 282 22.30 18.56 5.06
C ARG A 282 21.33 17.55 5.67
N SER A 283 21.75 16.83 6.71
CA SER A 283 20.91 15.87 7.43
C SER A 283 19.68 16.53 8.05
N ARG A 284 19.84 17.70 8.68
CA ARG A 284 18.70 18.48 9.21
C ARG A 284 17.72 18.89 8.10
N ALA A 285 18.22 19.35 6.95
CA ALA A 285 17.37 19.72 5.83
C ALA A 285 16.60 18.52 5.24
N LEU A 286 17.26 17.36 5.09
CA LEU A 286 16.61 16.13 4.62
C LEU A 286 15.55 15.64 5.61
N ASN A 287 15.84 15.64 6.91
CA ASN A 287 14.86 15.28 7.94
C ASN A 287 13.62 16.19 7.90
N ALA A 288 13.81 17.51 7.73
CA ALA A 288 12.70 18.44 7.59
C ALA A 288 11.86 18.16 6.32
N GLN A 289 12.51 17.79 5.22
CA GLN A 289 11.83 17.43 3.98
C GLN A 289 11.00 16.14 4.15
N VAL A 290 11.57 15.10 4.76
CA VAL A 290 10.87 13.84 5.04
C VAL A 290 9.66 14.08 5.95
N LEU A 291 9.81 14.90 6.99
CA LEU A 291 8.70 15.26 7.88
C LEU A 291 7.59 16.00 7.13
N THR A 292 7.96 16.88 6.19
CA THR A 292 6.99 17.61 5.36
C THR A 292 6.23 16.66 4.46
N PHE A 293 6.91 15.73 3.77
CA PHE A 293 6.26 14.73 2.93
C PHE A 293 5.36 13.78 3.72
N SER A 294 5.80 13.33 4.90
CA SER A 294 4.98 12.50 5.79
C SER A 294 3.72 13.22 6.26
N LYS A 295 3.81 14.52 6.55
CA LYS A 295 2.64 15.34 6.89
C LYS A 295 1.67 15.46 5.71
N THR A 296 2.18 15.75 4.50
CA THR A 296 1.32 15.87 3.30
C THR A 296 0.68 14.53 2.93
N GLU A 297 1.40 13.42 3.10
CA GLU A 297 0.85 12.09 2.86
C GLU A 297 -0.29 11.77 3.84
N THR A 298 -0.09 12.04 5.14
CA THR A 298 -1.15 11.87 6.15
C THR A 298 -2.39 12.70 5.81
N GLU A 299 -2.21 13.94 5.38
CA GLU A 299 -3.32 14.81 4.98
C GLU A 299 -4.09 14.26 3.77
N LEU A 300 -3.38 13.78 2.73
CA LEU A 300 -4.01 13.18 1.56
C LEU A 300 -4.76 11.88 1.90
N ARG A 301 -4.20 11.05 2.80
CA ARG A 301 -4.89 9.84 3.31
C ARG A 301 -6.17 10.21 4.07
N ASN A 302 -6.13 11.26 4.89
CA ASN A 302 -7.32 11.74 5.59
C ASN A 302 -8.39 12.24 4.60
N GLN A 303 -8.01 12.98 3.56
CA GLN A 303 -8.94 13.42 2.52
C GLN A 303 -9.54 12.22 1.77
N LEU A 304 -8.73 11.21 1.43
CA LEU A 304 -9.22 10.00 0.79
C LEU A 304 -10.27 9.29 1.67
N ASN A 305 -10.00 9.13 2.97
CA ASN A 305 -10.96 8.53 3.90
C ASN A 305 -12.27 9.33 3.96
N ILE A 306 -12.21 10.67 3.99
CA ILE A 306 -13.41 11.52 3.94
C ILE A 306 -14.19 11.29 2.65
N TYR A 307 -13.52 11.13 1.51
CA TYR A 307 -14.20 10.83 0.25
C TYR A 307 -14.84 9.45 0.26
N VAL A 308 -14.18 8.43 0.80
CA VAL A 308 -14.75 7.09 0.97
C VAL A 308 -16.02 7.15 1.84
N GLU A 309 -15.99 7.88 2.95
CA GLU A 309 -17.17 8.08 3.81
C GLU A 309 -18.31 8.80 3.07
N LYS A 310 -18.00 9.82 2.25
CA LYS A 310 -18.99 10.50 1.42
C LYS A 310 -19.60 9.60 0.36
N PHE A 311 -18.80 8.74 -0.28
CA PHE A 311 -19.31 7.77 -1.25
C PHE A 311 -20.26 6.79 -0.58
N LYS A 312 -19.87 6.26 0.58
CA LYS A 312 -20.74 5.39 1.38
C LYS A 312 -22.05 6.08 1.74
N GLN A 313 -22.01 7.36 2.12
CA GLN A 313 -23.23 8.13 2.41
C GLN A 313 -24.15 8.27 1.18
N VAL A 314 -23.59 8.48 -0.02
CA VAL A 314 -24.36 8.55 -1.26
C VAL A 314 -24.98 7.21 -1.59
N GLU A 315 -24.21 6.12 -1.48
CA GLU A 315 -24.67 4.75 -1.66
C GLU A 315 -25.82 4.41 -0.70
N ASP A 316 -25.66 4.71 0.60
CA ASP A 316 -26.71 4.52 1.62
C ASP A 316 -27.98 5.32 1.27
N THR A 317 -27.82 6.56 0.78
CA THR A 317 -28.97 7.39 0.37
C THR A 317 -29.66 6.82 -0.87
N LEU A 318 -28.88 6.32 -1.84
CA LEU A 318 -29.40 5.69 -3.04
C LEU A 318 -30.18 4.42 -2.68
N ASN A 319 -29.62 3.56 -1.83
CA ASN A 319 -30.27 2.34 -1.36
C ASN A 319 -31.57 2.64 -0.60
N ASN A 320 -31.55 3.60 0.34
CA ASN A 320 -32.77 4.05 1.01
C ASN A 320 -33.82 4.59 0.02
N SER A 321 -33.39 5.30 -1.02
CA SER A 321 -34.31 5.81 -2.05
C SER A 321 -34.90 4.69 -2.92
N ASN A 322 -34.10 3.67 -3.25
CA ASN A 322 -34.56 2.49 -3.98
C ASN A 322 -35.61 1.71 -3.18
N ASP A 323 -35.39 1.52 -1.88
CA ASP A 323 -36.36 0.90 -0.99
C ASP A 323 -37.68 1.70 -0.94
N LEU A 324 -37.60 3.03 -0.87
CA LEU A 324 -38.77 3.89 -0.92
C LEU A 324 -39.52 3.81 -2.26
N PHE A 325 -38.80 3.66 -3.38
CA PHE A 325 -39.45 3.43 -4.67
C PHE A 325 -40.15 2.06 -4.74
N LEU A 326 -39.55 1.03 -4.15
CA LEU A 326 -40.16 -0.30 -4.07
C LEU A 326 -41.43 -0.29 -3.21
N THR A 327 -41.41 0.41 -2.07
CA THR A 327 -42.62 0.57 -1.24
C THR A 327 -43.70 1.35 -1.96
N PHE A 328 -43.38 2.46 -2.63
CA PHE A 328 -44.36 3.19 -3.43
C PHE A 328 -44.93 2.37 -4.58
N ARG A 329 -44.13 1.57 -5.27
CA ARG A 329 -44.65 0.63 -6.28
C ARG A 329 -45.64 -0.35 -5.68
N LYS A 330 -45.29 -0.95 -4.53
CA LYS A 330 -46.15 -1.90 -3.83
C LYS A 330 -47.47 -1.24 -3.40
N GLU A 331 -47.41 -0.05 -2.81
CA GLU A 331 -48.59 0.73 -2.41
C GLU A 331 -49.46 1.11 -3.61
N MET A 332 -48.86 1.53 -4.73
CA MET A 332 -49.58 1.81 -5.98
C MET A 332 -50.29 0.56 -6.53
N GLU A 333 -49.64 -0.61 -6.50
CA GLU A 333 -50.27 -1.87 -6.90
C GLU A 333 -51.43 -2.25 -5.98
N GLU A 334 -51.26 -2.11 -4.66
CA GLU A 334 -52.31 -2.37 -3.68
C GLU A 334 -53.50 -1.42 -3.86
N MET A 335 -53.24 -0.14 -4.08
CA MET A 335 -54.26 0.86 -4.41
C MET A 335 -54.99 0.50 -5.70
N SER A 336 -54.26 0.09 -6.75
CA SER A 336 -54.87 -0.33 -8.02
C SER A 336 -55.75 -1.59 -7.84
N LYS A 337 -55.31 -2.56 -7.02
CA LYS A 337 -56.11 -3.74 -6.64
C LYS A 337 -57.34 -3.34 -5.84
N LYS A 338 -57.22 -2.40 -4.89
CA LYS A 338 -58.33 -1.86 -4.10
C LYS A 338 -59.37 -1.16 -4.97
N THR A 339 -58.94 -0.31 -5.90
CA THR A 339 -59.82 0.35 -6.87
C THR A 339 -60.61 -0.68 -7.67
N LYS A 340 -59.95 -1.71 -8.23
CA LYS A 340 -60.64 -2.80 -8.96
C LYS A 340 -61.65 -3.57 -8.10
N ARG A 341 -61.36 -3.79 -6.80
CA ARG A 341 -62.31 -4.44 -5.87
C ARG A 341 -63.54 -3.56 -5.63
N LEU A 342 -63.33 -2.27 -5.36
CA LEU A 342 -64.42 -1.32 -5.14
C LEU A 342 -65.28 -1.15 -6.40
N GLU A 343 -64.68 -1.12 -7.60
CA GLU A 343 -65.43 -1.08 -8.87
C GLU A 343 -66.31 -2.33 -9.04
N LYS A 344 -65.79 -3.52 -8.72
CA LYS A 344 -66.58 -4.78 -8.76
C LYS A 344 -67.72 -4.76 -7.73
N GLU A 345 -67.46 -4.31 -6.52
CA GLU A 345 -68.47 -4.19 -5.46
C GLU A 345 -69.57 -3.20 -5.86
N ASN A 346 -69.19 -2.05 -6.41
CA ASN A 346 -70.13 -1.03 -6.90
C ASN A 346 -71.01 -1.59 -8.04
N MET A 347 -70.41 -2.25 -9.03
CA MET A 347 -71.18 -2.96 -10.07
C MET A 347 -72.15 -3.99 -9.50
N ASN A 348 -71.74 -4.73 -8.46
CA ASN A 348 -72.59 -5.72 -7.81
C ASN A 348 -73.75 -5.07 -7.06
N LEU A 349 -73.50 -3.95 -6.36
CA LEU A 349 -74.52 -3.15 -5.70
C LEU A 349 -75.53 -2.60 -6.72
N THR A 350 -75.07 -2.09 -7.86
CA THR A 350 -75.97 -1.66 -8.95
C THR A 350 -76.84 -2.82 -9.43
N ARG A 351 -76.26 -4.01 -9.70
CA ARG A 351 -77.04 -5.19 -10.10
C ARG A 351 -78.05 -5.61 -9.05
N LYS A 352 -77.68 -5.63 -7.76
CA LYS A 352 -78.60 -5.94 -6.66
C LYS A 352 -79.73 -4.92 -6.58
N HIS A 353 -79.41 -3.64 -6.68
CA HIS A 353 -80.38 -2.56 -6.70
C HIS A 353 -81.37 -2.70 -7.86
N ASP A 354 -80.89 -2.98 -9.08
CA ASP A 354 -81.72 -3.17 -10.26
C ASP A 354 -82.61 -4.40 -10.14
N LEU A 355 -82.07 -5.50 -9.59
CA LEU A 355 -82.83 -6.72 -9.31
C LEU A 355 -83.92 -6.48 -8.26
N THR A 356 -83.60 -5.78 -7.18
CA THR A 356 -84.58 -5.42 -6.15
C THR A 356 -85.67 -4.52 -6.73
N ASN A 357 -85.33 -3.51 -7.53
CA ASN A 357 -86.30 -2.67 -8.22
C ASN A 357 -87.19 -3.48 -9.17
N GLN A 358 -86.61 -4.43 -9.91
CA GLN A 358 -87.37 -5.33 -10.77
C GLN A 358 -88.35 -6.20 -9.97
N ASN A 359 -87.94 -6.74 -8.82
CA ASN A 359 -88.80 -7.51 -7.93
C ASN A 359 -89.92 -6.65 -7.32
N ILE A 360 -89.62 -5.41 -6.92
CA ILE A 360 -90.64 -4.46 -6.43
C ILE A 360 -91.68 -4.18 -7.52
N LEU A 361 -91.24 -3.94 -8.76
CA LEU A 361 -92.15 -3.75 -9.90
C LEU A 361 -93.04 -4.97 -10.12
N LYS A 362 -92.48 -6.19 -10.12
CA LYS A 362 -93.28 -7.43 -10.23
C LYS A 362 -94.29 -7.58 -9.09
N MET A 363 -93.88 -7.34 -7.84
CA MET A 363 -94.82 -7.37 -6.70
C MET A 363 -95.91 -6.31 -6.82
N ALA A 364 -95.60 -5.12 -7.35
CA ALA A 364 -96.60 -4.08 -7.60
C ALA A 364 -97.59 -4.50 -8.70
N GLU A 365 -97.12 -5.13 -9.77
CA GLU A 365 -97.94 -5.70 -10.83
C GLU A 365 -98.84 -6.83 -10.32
N GLU A 366 -98.30 -7.77 -9.54
CA GLU A 366 -99.06 -8.86 -8.90
C GLU A 366 -100.11 -8.33 -7.94
N ARG A 367 -99.76 -7.35 -7.09
CA ARG A 367 -100.72 -6.69 -6.20
C ARG A 367 -101.84 -6.01 -6.98
N THR A 368 -101.51 -5.34 -8.09
CA THR A 368 -102.50 -4.70 -8.97
C THR A 368 -103.43 -5.74 -9.58
N LYS A 369 -102.88 -6.88 -10.04
CA LYS A 369 -103.65 -8.01 -10.57
C LYS A 369 -104.58 -8.62 -9.51
N THR A 370 -104.09 -8.89 -8.31
CA THR A 370 -104.88 -9.42 -7.19
C THR A 370 -105.99 -8.44 -6.79
N ASN A 371 -105.72 -7.12 -6.77
CA ASN A 371 -106.75 -6.11 -6.53
C ASN A 371 -107.85 -6.15 -7.60
N LEU A 372 -107.48 -6.25 -8.89
CA LEU A 372 -108.46 -6.38 -9.98
C LEU A 372 -109.30 -7.67 -9.86
N GLU A 373 -108.68 -8.79 -9.49
CA GLU A 373 -109.36 -10.05 -9.22
C GLU A 373 -110.30 -9.94 -8.01
N MET A 374 -109.85 -9.33 -6.92
CA MET A 374 -110.67 -9.03 -5.75
C MET A 374 -111.86 -8.14 -6.09
N ASP A 375 -111.67 -7.08 -6.87
CA ASP A 375 -112.76 -6.21 -7.32
C ASP A 375 -113.74 -6.96 -8.22
N SER A 376 -113.25 -7.85 -9.09
CA SER A 376 -114.08 -8.73 -9.91
C SER A 376 -114.92 -9.69 -9.05
N LEU A 377 -114.31 -10.32 -8.04
CA LEU A 377 -115.00 -11.18 -7.07
C LEU A 377 -116.00 -10.38 -6.23
N ARG A 378 -115.66 -9.17 -5.77
CA ARG A 378 -116.57 -8.26 -5.07
C ARG A 378 -117.78 -7.93 -5.93
N LYS A 379 -117.60 -7.55 -7.20
CA LYS A 379 -118.71 -7.33 -8.15
C LYS A 379 -119.59 -8.56 -8.34
N LYS A 380 -118.99 -9.76 -8.46
CA LYS A 380 -119.74 -11.03 -8.53
C LYS A 380 -120.51 -11.31 -7.24
N ASN A 381 -119.90 -11.05 -6.08
CA ASN A 381 -120.51 -11.24 -4.78
C ASN A 381 -121.65 -10.23 -4.54
N GLU A 382 -121.48 -8.96 -4.91
CA GLU A 382 -122.53 -7.94 -4.95
C GLU A 382 -123.67 -8.37 -5.87
N LYS A 383 -123.38 -8.93 -7.05
CA LYS A 383 -124.40 -9.47 -7.96
C LYS A 383 -125.15 -10.65 -7.36
N LEU A 384 -124.45 -11.59 -6.72
CA LEU A 384 -125.06 -12.71 -5.99
C LEU A 384 -125.91 -12.22 -4.81
N THR A 385 -125.41 -11.27 -4.02
CA THR A 385 -126.13 -10.64 -2.90
C THR A 385 -127.35 -9.87 -3.40
N SER A 386 -127.23 -9.18 -4.53
CA SER A 386 -128.35 -8.52 -5.21
C SER A 386 -129.38 -9.54 -5.67
N ILE A 387 -128.98 -10.68 -6.24
CA ILE A 387 -129.88 -11.80 -6.61
C ILE A 387 -130.54 -12.40 -5.36
N ILE A 388 -129.81 -12.62 -4.27
CA ILE A 388 -130.35 -13.13 -2.99
C ILE A 388 -131.36 -12.14 -2.40
N ASN A 389 -131.04 -10.84 -2.36
CA ASN A 389 -131.97 -9.80 -1.92
C ASN A 389 -133.19 -9.65 -2.85
N GLN A 390 -133.02 -9.85 -4.16
CA GLN A 390 -134.09 -9.80 -5.16
C GLN A 390 -134.99 -11.05 -5.10
N MET A 391 -134.41 -12.22 -4.80
CA MET A 391 -135.14 -13.44 -4.46
C MET A 391 -135.86 -13.33 -3.10
N GLN A 392 -135.31 -12.62 -2.11
CA GLN A 392 -135.99 -12.34 -0.84
C GLN A 392 -137.12 -11.29 -0.97
N LYS A 393 -137.02 -10.34 -1.91
CA LYS A 393 -138.09 -9.35 -2.21
C LYS A 393 -139.21 -9.86 -3.11
N GLN A 394 -138.99 -10.95 -3.86
CA GLN A 394 -140.04 -11.64 -4.65
C GLN A 394 -140.54 -12.87 -3.87
N GLY A 395 -141.55 -12.65 -3.04
CA GLY A 395 -142.05 -13.59 -2.05
C GLY A 395 -142.21 -15.04 -2.53
N ARG A 396 -141.42 -15.91 -1.89
CA ARG A 396 -141.83 -17.26 -1.45
C ARG A 396 -141.24 -17.46 -0.06
N GLY A 397 -142.14 -17.55 0.93
CA GLY A 397 -141.79 -17.98 2.28
C GLY A 397 -141.62 -19.49 2.38
N VAL A 398 -141.16 -19.89 3.57
CA VAL A 398 -141.14 -21.20 4.26
C VAL A 398 -139.72 -21.34 4.85
N ALA A 399 -139.48 -21.09 6.14
CA ALA A 399 -139.97 -21.72 7.38
C ALA A 399 -139.21 -23.01 7.74
N GLY A 400 -138.88 -23.12 9.03
CA GLY A 400 -138.35 -24.30 9.72
C GLY A 400 -136.82 -24.36 9.67
N GLY A 401 -136.07 -24.45 10.78
CA GLY A 401 -136.42 -24.87 12.13
C GLY A 401 -135.41 -25.92 12.57
N MET A 402 -134.97 -25.84 13.84
CA MET A 402 -134.21 -26.88 14.57
C MET A 402 -132.80 -27.20 13.96
N ALA A 403 -131.77 -27.66 14.64
CA ALA A 403 -131.49 -28.07 16.00
C ALA A 403 -129.95 -28.25 16.06
N THR A 404 -129.29 -27.90 17.17
CA THR A 404 -128.53 -28.84 18.04
C THR A 404 -127.14 -29.31 17.60
N MET A 405 -126.21 -29.14 18.56
CA MET A 405 -125.24 -30.12 19.06
C MET A 405 -124.07 -30.48 18.12
N ALA A 406 -122.84 -30.14 18.51
CA ALA A 406 -121.91 -30.98 19.29
C ALA A 406 -120.92 -31.63 18.31
N GLU A 407 -119.64 -31.26 18.36
CA GLU A 407 -118.63 -31.80 19.26
C GLU A 407 -117.90 -32.98 18.60
N GLY A 408 -116.57 -32.88 18.57
CA GLY A 408 -115.65 -34.00 18.43
C GLY A 408 -115.57 -34.63 17.05
N SER A 409 -114.50 -35.29 16.64
CA SER A 409 -113.22 -35.65 17.23
C SER A 409 -112.50 -36.44 16.14
N THR A 410 -111.16 -36.57 16.23
CA THR A 410 -110.38 -37.81 15.90
C THR A 410 -110.41 -38.31 14.44
N GLU A 411 -109.36 -38.86 13.81
CA GLU A 411 -108.00 -39.29 14.14
C GLU A 411 -107.39 -39.84 12.83
N GLY A 412 -106.09 -40.13 12.83
CA GLY A 412 -105.48 -41.11 11.93
C GLY A 412 -104.54 -40.50 10.89
N GLU A 413 -103.26 -40.23 11.17
CA GLU A 413 -102.14 -41.18 11.42
C GLU A 413 -101.67 -41.87 10.13
N TYR A 414 -100.38 -41.72 9.75
CA TYR A 414 -99.36 -42.76 9.53
C TYR A 414 -97.99 -42.14 9.09
N ALA A 415 -96.96 -42.36 9.92
CA ALA A 415 -95.52 -42.66 9.67
C ALA A 415 -94.65 -41.70 8.77
N GLU A 416 -93.35 -41.40 8.99
CA GLU A 416 -92.22 -42.05 9.70
C GLU A 416 -91.00 -41.07 9.75
N GLY A 417 -90.19 -41.09 10.81
CA GLY A 417 -88.75 -40.66 10.90
C GLY A 417 -88.40 -39.17 10.76
N ASP A 418 -87.31 -38.59 11.29
CA ASP A 418 -86.22 -38.98 12.21
C ASP A 418 -85.36 -37.71 12.45
N LEU A 419 -84.66 -37.65 13.60
CA LEU A 419 -83.45 -36.85 13.96
C LEU A 419 -83.50 -35.30 13.89
N ASP A 420 -83.37 -34.58 15.02
CA ASP A 420 -82.16 -34.29 15.84
C ASP A 420 -81.36 -33.06 15.34
N GLY A 421 -80.90 -32.26 16.29
CA GLY A 421 -80.36 -30.93 16.09
C GLY A 421 -79.04 -30.89 15.33
N THR A 422 -78.75 -29.71 14.77
CA THR A 422 -77.35 -29.36 14.46
C THR A 422 -77.23 -27.84 14.35
N GLU A 423 -76.73 -27.24 15.43
CA GLU A 423 -75.82 -26.10 15.31
C GLU A 423 -74.65 -26.56 14.43
N SER A 424 -74.29 -25.80 13.39
CA SER A 424 -72.96 -25.93 12.78
C SER A 424 -72.45 -24.57 12.37
N ASP A 425 -71.47 -24.16 13.15
CA ASP A 425 -70.34 -23.33 12.79
C ASP A 425 -69.67 -23.88 11.51
N TYR A 426 -69.17 -22.99 10.66
CA TYR A 426 -68.26 -23.37 9.56
C TYR A 426 -66.99 -22.55 9.73
N GLU A 427 -66.18 -23.03 10.67
CA GLU A 427 -64.73 -22.96 10.64
C GLU A 427 -64.21 -23.67 9.38
N TYR A 428 -63.33 -23.01 8.63
CA TYR A 428 -62.39 -23.68 7.73
C TYR A 428 -61.03 -23.64 8.42
N GLU A 429 -60.70 -24.72 9.14
CA GLU A 429 -59.31 -25.17 9.26
C GLU A 429 -59.00 -26.00 8.02
N ASP A 430 -57.88 -25.69 7.36
CA ASP A 430 -57.21 -26.64 6.46
C ASP A 430 -55.86 -26.93 7.13
N GLU A 431 -55.67 -28.20 7.44
CA GLU A 431 -54.55 -28.77 8.18
C GLU A 431 -53.22 -28.63 7.45
N GLU A 432 -52.20 -28.31 8.23
CA GLU A 432 -50.87 -28.92 8.29
C GLU A 432 -50.56 -29.97 7.20
N GLY A 433 -49.58 -29.62 6.36
CA GLY A 433 -48.70 -30.55 5.68
C GLY A 433 -47.26 -30.27 6.13
N ASP A 434 -46.94 -30.71 7.35
CA ASP A 434 -45.59 -30.90 7.86
C ASP A 434 -44.92 -32.06 7.10
N ASP A 435 -43.79 -31.75 6.45
CA ASP A 435 -42.73 -32.70 6.15
C ASP A 435 -41.41 -31.94 6.33
N GLY A 436 -40.93 -31.93 7.57
CA GLY A 436 -39.56 -31.58 7.90
C GLY A 436 -38.59 -32.74 7.65
N ASP A 437 -37.54 -32.50 6.88
CA ASP A 437 -36.10 -32.62 7.26
C ASP A 437 -35.26 -32.19 6.04
N GLY A 438 -34.03 -31.68 6.14
CA GLY A 438 -33.16 -31.68 7.29
C GLY A 438 -32.08 -30.59 7.20
N GLU A 439 -31.47 -30.41 8.35
CA GLU A 439 -30.33 -29.54 8.59
C GLU A 439 -29.13 -29.96 7.73
N GLN A 440 -28.48 -28.97 7.11
CA GLN A 440 -27.02 -29.01 7.01
C GLN A 440 -26.41 -27.61 6.99
N GLU A 441 -25.55 -27.46 7.98
CA GLU A 441 -24.64 -26.38 8.31
C GLU A 441 -23.65 -26.05 7.17
N GLU A 442 -23.08 -24.84 7.25
CA GLU A 442 -21.78 -24.37 6.73
C GLU A 442 -21.80 -23.28 5.64
N GLY A 443 -20.98 -22.25 5.89
CA GLY A 443 -20.16 -21.67 4.83
C GLY A 443 -20.57 -20.30 4.29
N ASP A 444 -20.14 -19.26 5.00
CA ASP A 444 -19.58 -18.01 4.47
C ASP A 444 -19.13 -18.06 2.98
N GLU A 445 -19.61 -17.14 2.13
CA GLU A 445 -18.76 -16.35 1.24
C GLU A 445 -19.58 -15.34 0.41
N VAL A 446 -19.13 -14.10 0.47
CA VAL A 446 -19.64 -12.91 -0.21
C VAL A 446 -19.37 -13.02 -1.72
N SER A 447 -20.43 -13.00 -2.53
CA SER A 447 -20.30 -12.90 -3.99
C SER A 447 -20.46 -11.45 -4.42
N GLU A 448 -19.34 -10.81 -4.76
CA GLU A 448 -19.33 -9.55 -5.50
C GLU A 448 -19.96 -9.74 -6.88
N GLY A 449 -20.97 -8.93 -7.17
CA GLY A 449 -21.58 -8.81 -8.48
C GLY A 449 -20.86 -7.72 -9.27
N ASP A 450 -20.11 -8.16 -10.27
CA ASP A 450 -19.54 -7.33 -11.32
C ASP A 450 -20.65 -6.97 -12.34
N TYR A 451 -20.95 -5.68 -12.48
CA TYR A 451 -21.75 -5.14 -13.57
C TYR A 451 -20.95 -4.03 -14.26
N ASN A 452 -20.39 -4.40 -15.40
CA ASN A 452 -19.98 -3.50 -16.47
C ASN A 452 -21.20 -2.84 -17.09
N GLU A 453 -21.19 -1.51 -17.22
CA GLU A 453 -21.94 -0.82 -18.27
C GLU A 453 -21.13 0.38 -18.79
N ASP A 454 -20.59 0.19 -19.99
CA ASP A 454 -20.11 1.22 -20.91
C ASP A 454 -21.15 2.34 -21.02
N THR A 455 -20.74 3.61 -20.89
CA THR A 455 -21.45 4.72 -21.54
C THR A 455 -20.47 5.82 -21.93
N GLU A 456 -20.70 6.28 -23.15
CA GLU A 456 -19.88 7.06 -24.04
C GLU A 456 -19.51 8.46 -23.54
N GLU A 457 -18.38 8.92 -24.05
CA GLU A 457 -17.75 10.23 -23.88
C GLU A 457 -18.57 11.34 -24.58
N GLU A 458 -19.19 12.24 -23.82
CA GLU A 458 -19.63 13.56 -24.30
C GLU A 458 -18.73 14.68 -23.74
N VAL A 459 -18.24 15.52 -24.63
CA VAL A 459 -17.39 16.69 -24.34
C VAL A 459 -18.23 17.97 -24.25
N HIS A 460 -18.01 18.75 -23.18
CA HIS A 460 -18.22 20.21 -22.93
C HIS A 460 -19.16 20.56 -21.74
N PRO A 461 -19.05 21.74 -21.08
CA PRO A 461 -17.92 22.68 -20.88
C PRO A 461 -17.68 23.06 -19.39
N GLU A 462 -16.64 23.87 -19.11
CA GLU A 462 -16.25 24.37 -17.78
C GLU A 462 -17.40 24.90 -16.90
N ALA A 463 -17.56 24.33 -15.71
CA ALA A 463 -18.43 24.84 -14.66
C ALA A 463 -17.76 25.98 -13.89
N LYS A 464 -18.40 27.16 -13.92
CA LYS A 464 -18.06 28.33 -13.12
C LYS A 464 -18.12 28.01 -11.62
N THR A 465 -17.07 28.40 -10.90
CA THR A 465 -17.00 28.37 -9.44
C THR A 465 -18.06 29.30 -8.83
N PHE A 466 -18.99 28.76 -8.05
CA PHE A 466 -19.88 29.54 -7.18
C PHE A 466 -19.51 29.25 -5.72
N GLY A 467 -19.02 30.25 -5.01
CA GLY A 467 -18.68 30.20 -3.59
C GLY A 467 -18.07 31.52 -3.13
N PRO A 468 -18.42 32.04 -1.93
CA PRO A 468 -17.99 33.36 -1.49
C PRO A 468 -16.49 33.42 -1.20
N VAL A 469 -15.84 34.52 -1.60
CA VAL A 469 -14.42 34.78 -1.39
C VAL A 469 -14.13 34.92 0.11
N PRO A 470 -13.12 34.23 0.67
CA PRO A 470 -12.75 34.39 2.07
C PRO A 470 -12.14 35.78 2.35
N PRO A 471 -12.38 36.36 3.54
CA PRO A 471 -11.96 37.73 3.85
C PRO A 471 -10.43 37.85 3.99
N PRO A 472 -9.86 39.03 3.68
CA PRO A 472 -8.42 39.25 3.70
C PRO A 472 -7.87 39.23 5.13
N THR A 473 -6.82 38.45 5.35
CA THR A 473 -6.08 38.41 6.61
C THR A 473 -5.29 39.71 6.81
N LEU A 474 -5.55 40.41 7.91
CA LEU A 474 -4.80 41.59 8.34
C LEU A 474 -3.35 41.22 8.65
N ALA A 475 -2.42 41.80 7.89
CA ALA A 475 -0.99 41.70 8.16
C ALA A 475 -0.63 42.55 9.39
N VAL A 476 -0.17 41.90 10.45
CA VAL A 476 0.42 42.55 11.62
C VAL A 476 1.83 43.01 11.26
N ALA A 477 2.03 44.33 11.24
CA ALA A 477 3.32 44.97 11.05
C ALA A 477 4.17 44.84 12.32
N ASN A 478 5.25 44.06 12.26
CA ASN A 478 6.37 44.16 13.20
C ASN A 478 7.56 44.79 12.48
N GLY A 479 7.80 46.07 12.78
CA GLY A 479 8.95 46.82 12.31
C GLY A 479 10.24 46.34 12.98
N VAL A 480 11.19 45.90 12.17
CA VAL A 480 12.59 45.76 12.56
C VAL A 480 13.39 46.82 11.82
N THR A 481 14.02 47.69 12.59
CA THR A 481 14.89 48.78 12.19
C THR A 481 16.19 48.23 11.59
N ALA A 482 16.57 48.72 10.40
CA ALA A 482 17.91 48.54 9.83
C ALA A 482 18.70 49.85 9.98
N PRO A 483 19.99 49.83 10.38
CA PRO A 483 20.81 51.02 10.41
C PRO A 483 21.42 51.30 9.02
N ALA A 484 21.26 52.53 8.56
CA ALA A 484 21.90 53.08 7.37
C ALA A 484 23.35 53.49 7.68
N ASN A 485 24.27 53.07 6.81
CA ASN A 485 25.61 53.64 6.71
C ASN A 485 25.55 55.00 5.99
N GLY A 486 26.26 56.01 6.50
CA GLY A 486 26.73 57.11 5.64
C GLY A 486 27.19 58.43 6.28
N ILE A 487 28.50 58.54 6.55
CA ILE A 487 29.43 59.69 6.30
C ILE A 487 29.20 61.03 7.05
N LYS A 488 30.20 61.45 7.88
CA LYS A 488 31.07 62.64 7.68
C LYS A 488 31.82 63.05 8.96
N HIS A 489 33.10 63.41 8.74
CA HIS A 489 34.15 63.97 9.61
C HIS A 489 34.96 63.01 10.47
#